data_AF-A0AB35PLS8-F1
#
_entry.id   AF-A0AB35PLS8-F1
#
_cell.length_a   1.000
_cell.length_b   1.000
_cell.length_c   1.000
_cell.angle_alpha   90.00
_cell.angle_beta   90.00
_cell.angle_gamma   90.00
#
_symmetry.space_group_name_H-M   'P 1'
#
loop_
_entity.id
_entity.type
_entity.pdbx_description
1 polymer ?
#
loop_
_entity_poly.entity_id
_entity_poly.type
_entity_poly.pdbx_seq_one_letter_code
_entity_poly.pdbx_strand_id
1 'polypeptide(L)'
;MATGKANEIAFDEGRKESFIKRLKSLVGNRSIRAAAKDWGLSFSTLNNYLSRGTEPSFSAMQAIASKEQVTLDWLAFGVDSNLSQVRASEEARNVYIDPIKSTWNMIFDTLGPEEQKEVLDYCLKEGARSMVGLIASIAEADRTLMGLSLDEKERLLRLNEQLKKGSSESDQGIAKTDLPETTKKAG
;
A
#
# COMPACT_ATOMS: atom_id res chain seq x y z
N MET A 1 15.50 38.25 32.85
CA MET A 1 14.10 37.84 32.68
C MET A 1 13.64 38.19 31.27
N ALA A 2 12.80 37.32 30.69
CA ALA A 2 11.97 37.46 29.48
C ALA A 2 12.71 37.72 28.14
N THR A 3 13.23 36.69 27.46
CA THR A 3 12.56 35.82 26.45
C THR A 3 11.85 36.58 25.32
N GLY A 4 12.60 37.01 24.31
CA GLY A 4 12.06 37.25 22.97
C GLY A 4 11.78 35.92 22.28
N LYS A 5 10.52 35.48 22.28
CA LYS A 5 10.07 34.37 21.43
C LYS A 5 9.91 34.91 20.02
N ALA A 6 10.85 34.53 19.15
CA ALA A 6 10.71 34.66 17.71
C ALA A 6 9.40 34.01 17.27
N ASN A 7 8.57 34.77 16.57
CA ASN A 7 7.31 34.31 16.01
C ASN A 7 7.60 33.50 14.73
N GLU A 8 8.07 32.27 14.91
CA GLU A 8 8.22 31.28 13.84
C GLU A 8 6.84 30.70 13.47
N ILE A 9 5.99 31.49 12.83
CA ILE A 9 4.81 30.98 12.10
C ILE A 9 4.64 31.79 10.80
N ALA A 10 5.64 31.75 9.93
CA ALA A 10 5.54 32.21 8.55
C ALA A 10 5.05 31.08 7.61
N PHE A 11 4.29 30.12 8.14
CA PHE A 11 3.65 29.06 7.36
C PHE A 11 2.19 29.43 7.09
N ASP A 12 1.88 30.41 6.24
CA ASP A 12 0.49 30.43 5.75
C ASP A 12 0.08 31.37 4.61
N GLU A 13 0.87 32.38 4.22
CA GLU A 13 0.31 33.37 3.26
C GLU A 13 0.03 32.74 1.89
N GLY A 14 0.97 31.96 1.35
CA GLY A 14 0.77 31.26 0.08
C GLY A 14 -0.31 30.17 0.12
N ARG A 15 -0.46 29.46 1.26
CA ARG A 15 -1.50 28.44 1.44
C ARG A 15 -2.89 29.08 1.55
N LYS A 16 -3.03 30.13 2.35
CA LYS A 16 -4.27 30.93 2.46
C LYS A 16 -4.67 31.56 1.14
N GLU A 17 -3.73 32.12 0.41
CA GLU A 17 -3.99 32.70 -0.91
C GLU A 17 -4.52 31.64 -1.89
N SER A 18 -3.93 30.43 -1.87
CA SER A 18 -4.38 29.32 -2.71
C SER A 18 -5.80 28.85 -2.34
N PHE A 19 -6.14 28.81 -1.05
CA PHE A 19 -7.46 28.43 -0.56
C PHE A 19 -8.53 29.45 -0.97
N ILE A 20 -8.25 30.75 -0.80
CA ILE A 20 -9.15 31.84 -1.20
C ILE A 20 -9.40 31.79 -2.71
N LYS A 21 -8.37 31.54 -3.52
CA LYS A 21 -8.51 31.40 -4.98
C LYS A 21 -9.43 30.24 -5.35
N ARG A 22 -9.28 29.06 -4.74
CA ARG A 22 -10.18 27.91 -4.95
C ARG A 22 -11.61 28.23 -4.52
N LEU A 23 -11.78 28.86 -3.35
CA LEU A 23 -13.10 29.25 -2.87
C LEU A 23 -13.79 30.25 -3.81
N LYS A 24 -13.04 31.22 -4.37
CA LYS A 24 -13.55 32.13 -5.42
C LYS A 24 -13.92 31.39 -6.70
N SER A 25 -13.13 30.39 -7.10
CA SER A 25 -13.45 29.55 -8.26
C SER A 25 -14.77 28.80 -8.08
N LEU A 26 -15.05 28.28 -6.87
CA LEU A 26 -16.31 27.62 -6.55
C LEU A 26 -17.49 28.60 -6.49
N VAL A 27 -17.26 29.86 -6.08
CA VAL A 27 -18.29 30.89 -6.20
C VAL A 27 -18.61 31.16 -7.67
N GLY A 28 -17.63 31.15 -8.56
CA GLY A 28 -17.85 31.27 -10.01
C GLY A 28 -18.65 32.52 -10.38
N ASN A 29 -19.75 32.33 -11.11
CA ASN A 29 -20.58 33.43 -11.65
C ASN A 29 -21.72 33.88 -10.72
N ARG A 30 -21.96 33.21 -9.58
CA ARG A 30 -23.01 33.62 -8.64
C ARG A 30 -22.51 34.71 -7.70
N SER A 31 -23.45 35.50 -7.18
CA SER A 31 -23.12 36.45 -6.12
C SER A 31 -22.68 35.71 -4.84
N ILE A 32 -21.80 36.34 -4.05
CA ILE A 32 -21.38 35.80 -2.75
C ILE A 32 -22.59 35.53 -1.83
N ARG A 33 -23.66 36.33 -1.94
CA ARG A 33 -24.90 36.13 -1.18
C ARG A 33 -25.65 34.86 -1.62
N ALA A 34 -25.70 34.58 -2.92
CA ALA A 34 -26.29 33.36 -3.44
C ALA A 34 -25.45 32.13 -3.02
N ALA A 35 -24.12 32.20 -3.17
CA ALA A 35 -23.22 31.13 -2.75
C ALA A 35 -23.35 30.80 -1.26
N ALA A 36 -23.37 31.83 -0.40
CA ALA A 36 -23.57 31.65 1.03
C ALA A 36 -24.89 30.93 1.35
N LYS A 37 -25.99 31.32 0.67
CA LYS A 37 -27.29 30.68 0.85
C LYS A 37 -27.26 29.21 0.40
N ASP A 38 -26.67 28.91 -0.75
CA ASP A 38 -26.59 27.55 -1.29
C ASP A 38 -25.77 26.61 -0.40
N TRP A 39 -24.70 27.14 0.20
CA TRP A 39 -23.81 26.42 1.11
C TRP A 39 -24.33 26.36 2.55
N GLY A 40 -25.45 27.00 2.86
CA GLY A 40 -25.99 27.07 4.22
C GLY A 40 -25.13 27.90 5.19
N LEU A 41 -24.34 28.85 4.67
CA LEU A 41 -23.47 29.74 5.44
C LEU A 41 -24.05 31.16 5.51
N SER A 42 -23.69 31.92 6.55
CA SER A 42 -24.01 33.35 6.57
C SER A 42 -23.16 34.12 5.56
N PHE A 43 -23.71 35.19 4.98
CA PHE A 43 -22.96 36.07 4.08
C PHE A 43 -21.67 36.60 4.75
N SER A 44 -21.75 36.99 6.02
CA SER A 44 -20.60 37.46 6.80
C SER A 44 -19.54 36.39 6.96
N THR A 45 -19.94 35.13 7.19
CA THR A 45 -19.04 33.99 7.33
C THR A 45 -18.25 33.75 6.04
N LEU A 46 -18.95 33.69 4.90
CA LEU A 46 -18.30 33.50 3.60
C LEU A 46 -17.40 34.69 3.23
N ASN A 47 -17.85 35.91 3.49
CA ASN A 47 -17.06 37.11 3.23
C ASN A 47 -15.78 37.16 4.09
N ASN A 48 -15.84 36.68 5.34
CA ASN A 48 -14.65 36.56 6.18
C ASN A 48 -13.64 35.56 5.60
N TYR A 49 -14.08 34.41 5.10
CA TYR A 49 -13.20 33.45 4.43
C TYR A 49 -12.51 34.05 3.20
N LEU A 50 -13.25 34.81 2.39
CA LEU A 50 -12.74 35.40 1.14
C LEU A 50 -11.87 36.65 1.34
N SER A 51 -12.17 37.48 2.33
CA SER A 51 -11.50 38.78 2.52
C SER A 51 -10.44 38.76 3.63
N ARG A 52 -10.68 38.03 4.73
CA ARG A 52 -9.77 37.99 5.89
C ARG A 52 -8.90 36.74 5.91
N GLY A 53 -9.15 35.77 5.02
CA GLY A 53 -8.43 34.51 4.99
C GLY A 53 -8.57 33.70 6.29
N THR A 54 -9.66 33.92 7.02
CA THR A 54 -9.97 33.14 8.23
C THR A 54 -10.20 31.69 7.86
N GLU A 55 -9.63 30.77 8.63
CA GLU A 55 -9.80 29.34 8.38
C GLU A 55 -11.27 28.93 8.58
N PRO A 56 -11.89 28.25 7.61
CA PRO A 56 -13.22 27.69 7.78
C PRO A 56 -13.21 26.54 8.78
N SER A 57 -14.32 26.34 9.49
CA SER A 57 -14.49 25.14 10.29
C SER A 57 -14.63 23.91 9.39
N PHE A 58 -14.31 22.72 9.91
CA PHE A 58 -14.50 21.45 9.18
C PHE A 58 -15.94 21.29 8.67
N SER A 59 -16.93 21.68 9.48
CA SER A 59 -18.35 21.67 9.10
C SER A 59 -18.64 22.59 7.91
N ALA A 60 -18.06 23.79 7.87
CA ALA A 60 -18.20 24.70 6.74
C ALA A 60 -17.52 24.15 5.48
N MET A 61 -16.35 23.53 5.60
CA MET A 61 -15.66 22.87 4.48
C MET A 61 -16.48 21.72 3.91
N GLN A 62 -17.10 20.89 4.77
CA GLN A 62 -17.96 19.78 4.35
C GLN A 62 -19.23 20.26 3.66
N ALA A 63 -19.83 21.34 4.15
CA ALA A 63 -21.01 21.95 3.53
C ALA A 63 -20.69 22.46 2.11
N ILE A 64 -19.56 23.13 1.93
CA ILE A 64 -19.11 23.60 0.61
C ILE A 64 -18.80 22.42 -0.30
N ALA A 65 -18.00 21.45 0.17
CA ALA A 65 -17.59 20.27 -0.59
C ALA A 65 -18.77 19.44 -1.10
N SER A 66 -19.76 19.18 -0.24
CA SER A 66 -20.96 18.41 -0.60
C SER A 66 -21.84 19.12 -1.63
N LYS A 67 -21.94 20.46 -1.56
CA LYS A 67 -22.75 21.25 -2.50
C LYS A 67 -22.08 21.42 -3.85
N GLU A 68 -20.77 21.57 -3.86
CA GLU A 68 -19.99 21.78 -5.09
C GLU A 68 -19.45 20.48 -5.69
N GLN A 69 -19.74 19.32 -5.08
CA GLN A 69 -19.27 18.00 -5.51
C GLN A 69 -17.73 17.91 -5.65
N VAL A 70 -17.01 18.60 -4.76
CA VAL A 70 -15.55 18.56 -4.69
C VAL A 70 -15.08 17.81 -3.45
N THR A 71 -13.87 17.26 -3.48
CA THR A 71 -13.30 16.61 -2.30
C THR A 71 -12.85 17.65 -1.27
N LEU A 72 -12.89 17.27 0.01
CA LEU A 72 -12.35 18.10 1.11
C LEU A 72 -10.87 18.40 0.90
N ASP A 73 -10.11 17.43 0.38
CA ASP A 73 -8.69 17.56 0.09
C ASP A 73 -8.41 18.54 -1.05
N TRP A 74 -9.24 18.55 -2.09
CA TRP A 74 -9.12 19.55 -3.16
C TRP A 74 -9.40 20.95 -2.62
N LEU A 75 -10.43 21.08 -1.79
CA LEU A 75 -10.76 22.35 -1.17
C LEU A 75 -9.60 22.84 -0.27
N ALA A 76 -9.06 21.96 0.58
CA ALA A 76 -7.99 22.26 1.53
C ALA A 76 -6.64 22.53 0.86
N PHE A 77 -6.21 21.64 -0.03
CA PHE A 77 -4.84 21.58 -0.54
C PHE A 77 -4.74 21.81 -2.06
N GLY A 78 -5.85 21.82 -2.78
CA GLY A 78 -5.85 21.90 -4.24
C GLY A 78 -5.40 20.61 -4.92
N VAL A 79 -5.40 19.48 -4.20
CA VAL A 79 -5.08 18.16 -4.75
C VAL A 79 -6.41 17.46 -5.03
N ASP A 80 -6.66 17.14 -6.30
CA ASP A 80 -7.76 16.26 -6.66
C ASP A 80 -7.42 14.84 -6.19
N SER A 81 -7.81 14.46 -4.98
CA SER A 81 -7.63 13.08 -4.48
C SER A 81 -8.27 12.03 -5.41
N ASN A 82 -9.18 12.43 -6.29
CA ASN A 82 -9.84 11.55 -7.26
C ASN A 82 -9.23 11.52 -8.66
N LEU A 83 -8.29 12.42 -9.01
CA LEU A 83 -7.59 12.40 -10.30
C LEU A 83 -6.07 12.23 -10.15
N SER A 84 -5.52 12.65 -9.01
CA SER A 84 -4.09 12.61 -8.74
C SER A 84 -3.64 11.37 -7.97
N GLN A 85 -4.51 10.65 -7.24
CA GLN A 85 -4.12 9.37 -6.63
C GLN A 85 -4.15 8.20 -7.62
N VAL A 86 -5.01 8.24 -8.64
CA VAL A 86 -4.96 7.26 -9.73
C VAL A 86 -3.65 7.45 -10.49
N ARG A 87 -3.31 8.69 -10.90
CA ARG A 87 -2.12 8.96 -11.71
C ARG A 87 -0.79 8.92 -10.95
N ALA A 88 -0.68 9.56 -9.79
CA ALA A 88 0.60 9.61 -9.06
C ALA A 88 0.98 8.27 -8.39
N SER A 89 0.04 7.34 -8.22
CA SER A 89 0.37 5.97 -7.78
C SER A 89 0.77 5.03 -8.92
N GLU A 90 0.41 5.38 -10.17
CA GLU A 90 0.78 4.65 -11.39
C GLU A 90 2.15 5.08 -11.91
N GLU A 91 2.50 6.37 -11.80
CA GLU A 91 3.75 6.91 -12.37
C GLU A 91 5.02 6.57 -11.55
N ALA A 92 4.88 6.29 -10.25
CA ALA A 92 5.99 5.81 -9.40
C ALA A 92 6.17 4.28 -9.41
N ARG A 93 5.24 3.54 -10.04
CA ARG A 93 5.36 2.10 -10.31
C ARG A 93 5.59 1.85 -11.80
N ASN A 94 6.60 2.47 -12.40
CA ASN A 94 7.29 1.80 -13.51
C ASN A 94 8.21 0.68 -12.95
N VAL A 95 7.60 -0.13 -12.08
CA VAL A 95 8.03 -1.41 -11.56
C VAL A 95 7.49 -2.39 -12.58
N TYR A 96 8.40 -3.11 -13.24
CA TYR A 96 8.15 -4.32 -14.02
C TYR A 96 6.66 -4.70 -14.11
N ILE A 97 6.04 -4.37 -15.24
CA ILE A 97 4.69 -4.86 -15.56
C ILE A 97 4.82 -6.37 -15.67
N ASP A 98 4.47 -7.09 -14.61
CA ASP A 98 4.40 -8.54 -14.64
C ASP A 98 3.35 -8.92 -15.70
N PRO A 99 3.79 -9.51 -16.84
CA PRO A 99 2.89 -9.82 -17.94
C PRO A 99 1.78 -10.78 -17.50
N ILE A 100 2.05 -11.65 -16.53
CA ILE A 100 1.09 -12.61 -16.00
C ILE A 100 0.03 -11.87 -15.19
N LYS A 101 0.45 -10.95 -14.31
CA LYS A 101 -0.48 -10.14 -13.51
C LYS A 101 -1.36 -9.25 -14.37
N SER A 102 -0.77 -8.63 -15.40
CA SER A 102 -1.51 -7.82 -16.36
C SER A 102 -2.55 -8.65 -17.13
N THR A 103 -2.14 -9.84 -17.60
CA THR A 103 -3.05 -10.77 -18.29
C THR A 103 -4.17 -11.25 -17.38
N TRP A 104 -3.87 -11.59 -16.12
CA TRP A 104 -4.87 -11.98 -15.13
C TRP A 104 -5.88 -10.87 -14.89
N ASN A 105 -5.43 -9.63 -14.67
CA ASN A 105 -6.33 -8.50 -14.46
C ASN A 105 -7.22 -8.28 -15.69
N MET A 106 -6.66 -8.36 -16.91
CA MET A 106 -7.44 -8.24 -18.14
C MET A 106 -8.53 -9.31 -18.24
N ILE A 107 -8.22 -10.57 -17.95
CA ILE A 107 -9.21 -11.66 -17.96
C ILE A 107 -10.24 -11.44 -16.85
N PHE A 108 -9.80 -11.08 -15.64
CA PHE A 108 -10.67 -10.91 -14.50
C PHE A 108 -11.66 -9.75 -14.69
N ASP A 109 -11.20 -8.65 -15.28
CA ASP A 109 -12.02 -7.47 -15.57
C ASP A 109 -13.02 -7.69 -16.72
N THR A 110 -12.75 -8.68 -17.60
CA THR A 110 -13.71 -9.08 -18.66
C THR A 110 -14.89 -9.90 -18.13
N LEU A 111 -14.77 -10.47 -16.93
CA LEU A 111 -15.82 -11.26 -16.30
C LEU A 111 -16.87 -10.36 -15.64
N GLY A 112 -18.13 -10.79 -15.65
CA GLY A 112 -19.19 -10.13 -14.89
C GLY A 112 -18.98 -10.26 -13.37
N PRO A 113 -19.64 -9.41 -12.54
CA PRO A 113 -19.46 -9.43 -11.09
C PRO A 113 -19.83 -10.77 -10.44
N GLU A 114 -20.82 -11.49 -10.98
CA GLU A 114 -21.20 -12.83 -10.50
C GLU A 114 -20.13 -13.88 -10.86
N GLU A 115 -19.56 -13.80 -12.07
CA GLU A 115 -18.51 -14.72 -12.54
C GLU A 115 -17.20 -14.50 -11.78
N GLN A 116 -16.82 -13.24 -11.52
CA GLN A 116 -15.67 -12.89 -10.68
C GLN A 116 -15.77 -13.52 -9.29
N LYS A 117 -16.97 -13.45 -8.70
CA LYS A 117 -17.26 -14.05 -7.39
C LYS A 117 -17.16 -15.58 -7.44
N GLU A 118 -17.68 -16.21 -8.50
CA GLU A 118 -17.61 -17.66 -8.67
C GLU A 118 -16.16 -18.15 -8.83
N VAL A 119 -15.35 -17.45 -9.62
CA VAL A 119 -13.92 -17.74 -9.79
C VAL A 119 -13.18 -17.60 -8.46
N LEU A 120 -13.43 -16.52 -7.71
CA LEU A 120 -12.79 -16.31 -6.41
C LEU A 120 -13.17 -17.38 -5.39
N ASP A 121 -14.47 -17.72 -5.33
CA ASP A 121 -14.99 -18.76 -4.44
C ASP A 121 -14.43 -20.14 -4.80
N TYR A 122 -14.29 -20.47 -6.09
CA TYR A 122 -13.63 -21.68 -6.54
C TYR A 122 -12.15 -21.72 -6.12
N CYS A 123 -11.39 -20.65 -6.37
CA CYS A 123 -9.99 -20.55 -5.97
C CYS A 123 -9.82 -20.70 -4.44
N LEU A 124 -10.71 -20.08 -3.66
CA LEU A 124 -10.71 -20.19 -2.20
C LEU A 124 -11.05 -21.61 -1.73
N LYS A 125 -12.05 -22.25 -2.34
CA LYS A 125 -12.46 -23.63 -2.00
C LYS A 125 -11.35 -24.64 -2.30
N GLU A 126 -10.72 -24.54 -3.47
CA GLU A 126 -9.61 -25.42 -3.82
C GLU A 126 -8.37 -25.15 -2.95
N GLY A 127 -8.09 -23.88 -2.65
CA GLY A 127 -7.05 -23.52 -1.67
C GLY A 127 -7.33 -24.12 -0.28
N ALA A 128 -8.56 -24.00 0.21
CA ALA A 128 -8.98 -24.56 1.49
C ALA A 128 -8.87 -26.09 1.52
N ARG A 129 -9.30 -26.77 0.46
CA ARG A 129 -9.16 -28.23 0.31
C ARG A 129 -7.70 -28.67 0.37
N SER A 130 -6.81 -27.96 -0.31
CA SER A 130 -5.38 -28.23 -0.29
C SER A 130 -4.78 -28.06 1.11
N MET A 131 -5.12 -26.98 1.83
CA MET A 131 -4.68 -26.77 3.20
C MET A 131 -5.17 -27.87 4.16
N VAL A 132 -6.42 -28.32 4.03
CA VAL A 132 -6.94 -29.45 4.81
C VAL A 132 -6.17 -30.73 4.51
N GLY A 133 -5.80 -30.98 3.24
CA GLY A 133 -4.96 -32.10 2.84
C GLY A 133 -3.56 -32.06 3.48
N LEU A 134 -2.93 -30.88 3.52
CA LEU A 134 -1.63 -30.70 4.19
C LEU A 134 -1.72 -30.93 5.71
N ILE A 135 -2.78 -30.47 6.36
CA ILE A 135 -3.00 -30.72 7.79
C ILE A 135 -3.20 -32.22 8.05
N ALA A 136 -3.96 -32.90 7.19
CA ALA A 136 -4.20 -34.33 7.31
C ALA A 136 -2.90 -35.14 7.15
N SER A 137 -2.03 -34.77 6.21
CA SER A 137 -0.75 -35.47 5.99
C SER A 137 0.24 -35.25 7.16
N ILE A 138 0.27 -34.05 7.75
CA ILE A 138 1.05 -33.78 8.96
C ILE A 138 0.53 -34.62 10.14
N ALA A 139 -0.78 -34.65 10.35
CA ALA A 139 -1.39 -35.46 11.41
C ALA A 139 -1.17 -36.98 11.19
N GLU A 140 -1.02 -37.43 9.95
CA GLU A 140 -0.62 -38.81 9.63
C GLU A 140 0.86 -39.06 9.94
N ALA A 141 1.76 -38.15 9.56
CA ALA A 141 3.17 -38.22 9.92
C ALA A 141 3.37 -38.24 11.46
N ASP A 142 2.63 -37.42 12.20
CA ASP A 142 2.69 -37.41 13.66
C ASP A 142 2.17 -38.71 14.28
N ARG A 143 1.08 -39.28 13.74
CA ARG A 143 0.55 -40.57 14.21
C ARG A 143 1.50 -41.72 13.93
N THR A 144 2.11 -41.75 12.75
CA THR A 144 3.12 -42.76 12.41
C THR A 144 4.33 -42.64 13.32
N LEU A 145 4.84 -41.43 13.57
CA LEU A 145 5.93 -41.18 14.52
C LEU A 145 5.58 -41.61 15.95
N MET A 146 4.37 -41.29 16.43
CA MET A 146 3.91 -41.69 17.76
C MET A 146 3.79 -43.21 17.90
N GLY A 147 3.36 -43.92 16.85
CA GLY A 147 3.20 -45.36 16.82
C GLY A 147 4.49 -46.19 16.81
N LEU A 148 5.64 -45.56 16.57
CA LEU A 148 6.94 -46.24 16.61
C LEU A 148 7.34 -46.63 18.05
N SER A 149 8.01 -47.76 18.18
CA SER A 149 8.64 -48.21 19.43
C SER A 149 9.80 -47.29 19.85
N LEU A 150 10.23 -47.40 21.11
CA LEU A 150 11.33 -46.58 21.65
C LEU A 150 12.64 -46.82 20.86
N ASP A 151 12.94 -48.07 20.52
CA ASP A 151 14.13 -48.46 19.78
C ASP A 151 14.13 -47.90 18.35
N GLU A 152 12.97 -47.90 17.69
CA GLU A 152 12.80 -47.32 16.35
C GLU A 152 12.97 -45.79 16.37
N LYS A 153 12.43 -45.13 17.39
CA LYS A 153 12.60 -43.68 17.59
C LYS A 153 14.07 -43.31 17.83
N GLU A 154 14.77 -44.06 18.68
CA GLU A 154 16.21 -43.87 18.89
C GLU A 154 17.03 -44.08 17.61
N ARG A 155 16.68 -45.10 16.82
CA ARG A 155 17.35 -45.38 15.55
C ARG A 155 17.16 -44.25 14.55
N LEU A 156 15.95 -43.70 14.45
CA LEU A 156 15.66 -42.54 13.59
C LEU A 156 16.40 -41.28 14.05
N LEU A 157 16.48 -41.02 15.37
CA LEU A 157 17.25 -39.91 15.92
C LEU A 157 18.74 -40.01 15.57
N ARG A 158 19.35 -41.19 15.78
CA ARG A 158 20.76 -41.43 15.41
C ARG A 158 21.01 -41.23 13.92
N LEU A 159 20.10 -41.71 13.06
CA LEU A 159 20.22 -41.55 11.61
C LEU A 159 20.16 -40.07 11.19
N ASN A 160 19.25 -39.31 11.78
CA ASN A 160 19.11 -37.87 11.51
C ASN A 160 20.36 -37.08 11.97
N GLU A 161 20.93 -37.43 13.12
CA GLU A 161 22.20 -36.83 13.59
C GLU A 161 23.37 -37.14 12.66
N GLN A 162 23.46 -38.36 12.13
CA GLN A 162 24.49 -38.75 11.16
C GLN A 162 24.36 -37.98 9.84
N LEU A 163 23.14 -37.80 9.35
CA LEU A 163 22.88 -37.03 8.12
C LEU A 163 23.21 -35.54 8.30
N LYS A 164 22.88 -34.96 9.46
CA LYS A 164 23.28 -33.57 9.78
C LYS A 164 24.79 -33.39 9.85
N LYS A 165 25.52 -34.36 10.40
CA LYS A 165 26.99 -34.34 10.46
C LYS A 165 27.62 -34.54 9.08
N GLY A 166 27.12 -35.48 8.30
CA GLY A 166 27.60 -35.74 6.93
C GLY A 166 27.39 -34.56 5.97
N SER A 167 26.29 -33.82 6.09
CA SER A 167 26.02 -32.62 5.27
C SER A 167 26.92 -31.43 5.63
N SER A 168 27.50 -31.39 6.84
CA SER A 168 28.41 -30.33 7.29
C SER A 168 29.87 -30.60 6.90
N GLU A 169 30.24 -31.86 6.62
CA GLU A 169 31.60 -32.25 6.22
C GLU A 169 31.83 -32.17 4.70
N SER A 170 30.77 -32.26 3.88
CA SER A 170 30.89 -32.15 2.41
C SER A 170 31.14 -30.72 1.89
N ASP A 171 30.86 -29.68 2.66
CA ASP A 171 31.07 -28.27 2.26
C ASP A 171 32.48 -27.72 2.55
N GLN A 172 33.31 -28.43 3.33
CA GLN A 172 34.67 -27.95 3.67
C GLN A 172 35.80 -28.53 2.79
N GLY A 173 35.49 -29.41 1.83
CA GLY A 173 36.51 -30.17 1.08
C GLY A 173 37.00 -29.58 -0.25
N ILE A 174 36.38 -28.52 -0.80
CA ILE A 174 36.66 -28.10 -2.20
C ILE A 174 37.56 -26.85 -2.28
N ALA A 175 37.86 -26.16 -1.18
CA ALA A 175 38.70 -24.96 -1.20
C ALA A 175 40.17 -25.27 -0.86
N LYS A 176 40.87 -26.02 -1.71
CA LYS A 176 42.34 -26.02 -1.84
C LYS A 176 42.77 -26.94 -2.99
N THR A 177 42.66 -26.46 -4.21
CA THR A 177 43.53 -26.92 -5.30
C THR A 177 44.34 -25.73 -5.78
N ASP A 178 45.62 -25.82 -5.50
CA ASP A 178 46.67 -24.88 -5.83
C ASP A 178 46.64 -24.48 -7.31
N LEU A 179 46.81 -23.18 -7.55
CA LEU A 179 46.95 -22.55 -8.84
C LEU A 179 48.44 -22.59 -9.24
N PRO A 180 48.86 -23.26 -10.33
CA PRO A 180 50.17 -23.01 -10.90
C PRO A 180 50.04 -21.94 -12.00
N GLU A 181 50.53 -20.74 -11.70
CA GLU A 181 50.86 -19.74 -12.71
C GLU A 181 51.89 -20.33 -13.69
N THR A 182 51.58 -20.35 -14.98
CA THR A 182 52.60 -20.53 -16.01
C THR A 182 52.62 -19.30 -16.92
N THR A 183 53.74 -18.60 -16.81
CA THR A 183 54.15 -17.42 -17.56
C THR A 183 54.47 -17.82 -19.00
N LYS A 184 53.85 -17.13 -19.97
CA LYS A 184 54.14 -17.27 -21.40
C LYS A 184 55.28 -16.30 -21.74
N LYS A 185 56.48 -16.82 -22.04
CA LYS A 185 57.59 -16.04 -22.61
C LYS A 185 58.07 -16.66 -23.93
N ALA A 186 58.37 -15.76 -24.85
CA ALA A 186 58.61 -15.94 -26.28
C ALA A 186 59.77 -16.87 -26.67
N GLY A 187 59.62 -17.45 -27.86
CA GLY A 187 60.64 -18.05 -28.73
C GLY A 187 60.11 -18.06 -30.15
#